data_AF-A0A3D1BKW9-F1
#
_entry.id   AF-A0A3D1BKW9-F1
#
_cell.length_a   1.000
_cell.length_b   1.000
_cell.length_c   1.000
_cell.angle_alpha   90.00
_cell.angle_beta   90.00
_cell.angle_gamma   90.00
#
_symmetry.space_group_name_H-M   'P 1'
#
loop_
_entity.id
_entity.type
_entity.pdbx_description
1 polymer ?
#
loop_
_entity_poly.entity_id
_entity_poly.type
_entity_poly.pdbx_seq_one_letter_code
_entity_poly.pdbx_strand_id
1 'polypeptide(L)'
;MRRRSRRRVKFDYNNIYYKPQGIPLSELGEVVITTEELETLRLRYVENLSQIDAAKRMGISQSQYQRDLVSTLRKITNALINGDAISMPDNSIVIDL
;
A
#
# COMPACT_ATOMS: atom_id res chain seq x y z
N MET A 1 12.05 -9.47 15.76
CA MET A 1 11.13 -8.84 14.79
C MET A 1 9.78 -9.58 14.85
N ARG A 2 8.67 -8.91 15.21
CA ARG A 2 7.35 -9.56 15.31
C ARG A 2 6.90 -9.99 13.91
N ARG A 3 6.58 -11.28 13.73
CA ARG A 3 6.06 -11.83 12.47
C ARG A 3 4.77 -11.07 12.12
N ARG A 4 4.76 -10.34 11.00
CA ARG A 4 3.53 -9.69 10.51
C ARG A 4 2.56 -10.79 10.12
N SER A 5 1.31 -10.69 10.58
CA SER A 5 0.25 -11.57 10.07
C SER A 5 0.09 -11.31 8.57
N ARG A 6 -0.13 -12.37 7.79
CA ARG A 6 -0.52 -12.22 6.39
C ARG A 6 -1.86 -11.47 6.33
N ARG A 7 -2.01 -10.56 5.37
CA ARG A 7 -3.26 -9.84 5.09
C ARG A 7 -3.89 -10.41 3.84
N ARG A 8 -5.21 -10.38 3.77
CA ARG A 8 -5.93 -10.69 2.52
C ARG A 8 -5.92 -9.47 1.61
N VAL A 9 -5.52 -9.68 0.36
CA VAL A 9 -5.49 -8.69 -0.72
C VAL A 9 -6.36 -9.20 -1.86
N LYS A 10 -7.21 -8.35 -2.44
CA LYS A 10 -8.16 -8.74 -3.49
C LYS A 10 -7.93 -8.10 -4.86
N PHE A 11 -6.91 -7.26 -4.97
CA PHE A 11 -6.58 -6.58 -6.22
C PHE A 11 -5.13 -6.88 -6.57
N ASP A 12 -4.88 -7.13 -7.86
CA ASP A 12 -3.54 -7.34 -8.37
C ASP A 12 -2.88 -5.99 -8.64
N TYR A 13 -1.96 -5.60 -7.75
CA TYR A 13 -1.17 -4.37 -7.88
C TYR A 13 0.23 -4.62 -8.47
N ASN A 14 0.44 -5.78 -9.09
CA ASN A 14 1.77 -6.13 -9.60
C ASN A 14 2.20 -5.22 -10.75
N ASN A 15 3.49 -4.88 -10.75
CA ASN A 15 4.17 -4.14 -11.81
C ASN A 15 3.58 -2.75 -12.08
N ILE A 16 2.98 -2.11 -11.08
CA ILE A 16 2.54 -0.72 -11.16
C ILE A 16 3.72 0.20 -10.80
N TYR A 17 3.87 1.28 -11.56
CA TYR A 17 4.91 2.28 -11.35
C TYR A 17 4.36 3.68 -11.62
N TYR A 18 4.62 4.61 -10.69
CA TYR A 18 4.29 6.02 -10.83
C TYR A 18 5.56 6.86 -10.67
N LYS A 19 5.70 7.91 -11.47
CA LYS A 19 6.82 8.86 -11.36
C LYS A 19 6.40 10.25 -11.81
N PRO A 20 7.03 11.32 -11.32
CA PRO A 20 6.83 12.66 -11.87
C PRO A 20 7.14 12.73 -13.36
N GLN A 21 6.37 13.54 -14.07
CA GLN A 21 6.56 13.77 -15.50
C GLN A 21 7.87 14.54 -15.75
N GLY A 22 8.61 14.16 -16.79
CA GLY A 22 9.78 14.91 -17.26
C GLY A 22 11.10 14.65 -16.52
N ILE A 23 11.11 13.86 -15.43
CA ILE A 23 12.34 13.52 -14.70
C ILE A 23 12.76 12.07 -15.00
N PRO A 24 14.02 11.80 -15.39
CA PRO A 24 14.54 10.44 -15.56
C PRO A 24 14.50 9.63 -14.26
N LEU A 25 14.20 8.34 -14.34
CA LEU A 25 14.15 7.46 -13.16
C LEU A 25 15.48 7.41 -12.39
N SER A 26 16.60 7.51 -13.09
CA SER A 26 17.95 7.50 -12.51
C SER A 26 18.22 8.68 -11.58
N GLU A 27 17.41 9.74 -11.63
CA GLU A 27 17.55 10.96 -10.83
C GLU A 27 16.55 11.03 -9.67
N LEU A 28 15.66 10.04 -9.55
CA LEU A 28 14.59 10.03 -8.56
C LEU A 28 14.94 9.12 -7.38
N GLY A 29 14.56 9.56 -6.18
CA GLY A 29 14.35 8.63 -5.08
C GLY A 29 13.19 7.70 -5.39
N GLU A 30 13.16 6.53 -4.76
CA GLU A 30 12.11 5.53 -4.98
C GLU A 30 11.51 5.08 -3.65
N VAL A 31 10.18 5.12 -3.58
CA VAL A 31 9.39 4.62 -2.45
C VAL A 31 8.62 3.38 -2.87
N VAL A 32 8.94 2.27 -2.21
CA VAL A 32 8.23 1.00 -2.40
C VAL A 32 6.97 0.96 -1.54
N ILE A 33 5.83 0.73 -2.18
CA ILE A 33 4.53 0.47 -1.56
C ILE A 33 4.16 -1.00 -1.79
N THR A 34 3.85 -1.73 -0.72
CA THR A 34 3.45 -3.14 -0.86
C THR A 34 2.00 -3.28 -1.31
N THR A 35 1.64 -4.46 -1.83
CA THR A 35 0.25 -4.78 -2.20
C THR A 35 -0.69 -4.65 -1.01
N GLU A 36 -0.26 -5.04 0.20
CA GLU A 36 -1.07 -4.88 1.39
C GLU A 36 -1.23 -3.43 1.82
N GLU A 37 -0.18 -2.61 1.67
CA GLU A 37 -0.24 -1.17 1.96
C GLU A 37 -1.28 -0.50 1.06
N LEU A 38 -1.23 -0.76 -0.25
CA LEU A 38 -2.18 -0.17 -1.19
C LEU A 38 -3.62 -0.69 -0.98
N GLU A 39 -3.77 -1.96 -0.60
CA GLU A 39 -5.08 -2.52 -0.25
C GLU A 39 -5.74 -1.81 0.94
N THR A 40 -4.95 -1.31 1.91
CA THR A 40 -5.53 -0.49 3.00
C THR A 40 -6.22 0.75 2.46
N LEU A 41 -5.60 1.43 1.49
CA LEU A 41 -6.15 2.64 0.88
C LEU A 41 -7.34 2.33 -0.01
N ARG A 42 -7.28 1.27 -0.83
CA ARG A 42 -8.39 0.87 -1.70
C ARG A 42 -9.64 0.56 -0.88
N LEU A 43 -9.52 -0.24 0.18
CA LEU A 43 -10.66 -0.56 1.04
C LEU A 43 -11.22 0.70 1.73
N ARG A 44 -10.37 1.61 2.19
CA ARG A 44 -10.82 2.81 2.93
C ARG A 44 -11.45 3.86 2.02
N TYR A 45 -10.78 4.20 0.92
CA TYR A 45 -11.04 5.41 0.14
C TYR A 45 -11.66 5.12 -1.23
N VAL A 46 -11.59 3.88 -1.73
CA VAL A 46 -12.23 3.48 -3.00
C VAL A 46 -13.50 2.67 -2.71
N GLU A 47 -13.43 1.67 -1.84
CA GLU A 47 -14.62 0.90 -1.41
C GLU A 47 -15.43 1.59 -0.30
N ASN A 48 -14.94 2.71 0.23
CA ASN A 48 -15.59 3.49 1.29
C ASN A 48 -15.91 2.69 2.57
N LEU A 49 -15.16 1.62 2.85
CA LEU A 49 -15.38 0.82 4.06
C LEU A 49 -15.00 1.60 5.32
N SER A 50 -15.70 1.28 6.41
CA SER A 50 -15.26 1.69 7.74
C SER A 50 -13.92 1.03 8.09
N GLN A 51 -13.18 1.63 9.02
CA GLN A 51 -11.92 1.06 9.49
C GLN A 51 -12.11 -0.35 10.07
N ILE A 52 -13.24 -0.60 10.73
CA ILE A 52 -13.58 -1.90 11.32
C ILE A 52 -13.81 -2.93 10.20
N ASP A 53 -14.60 -2.58 9.20
CA ASP A 53 -14.93 -3.48 8.10
C ASP A 53 -13.72 -3.79 7.22
N ALA A 54 -12.89 -2.78 6.94
CA ALA A 54 -11.66 -2.96 6.19
C ALA A 54 -10.65 -3.86 6.94
N ALA A 55 -10.49 -3.67 8.26
CA ALA A 55 -9.66 -4.54 9.08
C ALA A 55 -10.17 -5.99 9.07
N LYS A 56 -11.50 -6.17 9.24
CA LYS A 56 -12.16 -7.48 9.13
C LYS A 56 -11.92 -8.09 7.76
N ARG A 57 -12.01 -7.32 6.68
CA ARG A 57 -11.76 -7.77 5.31
C ARG A 57 -10.32 -8.27 5.11
N MET A 58 -9.34 -7.53 5.63
CA MET A 58 -7.92 -7.90 5.57
C MET A 58 -7.51 -9.01 6.54
N GLY A 59 -8.33 -9.33 7.53
CA GLY A 59 -8.04 -10.39 8.51
C GLY A 59 -7.07 -9.94 9.60
N ILE A 60 -7.09 -8.66 9.96
CA ILE A 60 -6.22 -8.07 10.98
C ILE A 60 -7.05 -7.28 12.00
N SER A 61 -6.45 -6.91 13.14
CA SER A 61 -7.14 -6.06 14.12
C SER A 61 -7.33 -4.64 13.58
N GLN A 62 -8.38 -3.94 14.04
CA GLN A 62 -8.63 -2.53 13.71
C GLN A 62 -7.42 -1.63 14.01
N SER A 63 -6.70 -1.88 15.11
CA SER A 63 -5.50 -1.12 15.48
C SER A 63 -4.32 -1.39 14.55
N GLN A 64 -4.16 -2.62 14.05
CA GLN A 64 -3.13 -2.93 13.05
C GLN A 64 -3.47 -2.27 11.71
N TYR A 65 -4.73 -2.34 11.29
CA TYR A 65 -5.19 -1.66 10.07
C TYR A 65 -4.94 -0.15 10.15
N GLN A 66 -5.22 0.50 11.29
CA GLN A 66 -4.92 1.93 11.47
C GLN A 66 -3.43 2.24 11.29
N ARG A 67 -2.57 1.41 11.89
CA ARG A 67 -1.11 1.58 11.79
C ARG A 67 -0.65 1.44 10.34
N ASP A 68 -1.17 0.45 9.64
CA ASP A 68 -0.84 0.22 8.22
C ASP A 68 -1.34 1.37 7.34
N LEU A 69 -2.57 1.84 7.55
CA LEU A 69 -3.16 2.96 6.83
C LEU A 69 -2.34 4.25 7.01
N VAL A 70 -2.02 4.61 8.27
CA VAL A 70 -1.24 5.81 8.59
C VAL A 70 0.19 5.70 8.06
N SER A 71 0.80 4.52 8.13
CA SER A 71 2.14 4.26 7.58
C SER A 71 2.14 4.44 6.06
N THR A 72 1.14 3.89 5.37
CA THR A 72 1.00 3.96 3.92
C THR A 72 0.78 5.41 3.47
N LEU A 73 -0.15 6.13 4.10
CA LEU A 73 -0.39 7.55 3.80
C LEU A 73 0.89 8.37 3.95
N ARG A 74 1.64 8.17 5.03
CA ARG A 74 2.90 8.89 5.24
C ARG A 74 3.93 8.62 4.15
N LYS A 75 4.09 7.36 3.74
CA LYS A 75 5.01 6.99 2.65
C LYS A 75 4.63 7.68 1.35
N ILE A 76 3.36 7.59 0.95
CA ILE A 76 2.87 8.20 -0.29
C ILE A 76 2.99 9.72 -0.23
N THR A 77 2.56 10.34 0.87
CA THR A 77 2.67 11.80 1.04
C THR A 77 4.12 12.26 0.96
N ASN A 78 5.06 11.55 1.59
CA ASN A 78 6.48 11.89 1.48
C ASN A 78 6.98 11.79 0.04
N ALA A 79 6.65 10.70 -0.67
CA ALA A 79 7.04 10.53 -2.07
C ALA A 79 6.50 11.67 -2.95
N LEU A 80 5.23 12.04 -2.76
CA LEU A 80 4.61 13.14 -3.50
C LEU A 80 5.26 14.50 -3.20
N ILE A 81 5.63 14.78 -1.95
CA ILE A 81 6.28 16.05 -1.56
C ILE A 81 7.71 16.13 -2.10
N ASN A 82 8.46 15.03 -2.05
CA ASN A 82 9.86 15.00 -2.50
C ASN A 82 9.99 14.84 -4.02
N GLY A 83 8.92 14.45 -4.70
CA GLY A 83 8.96 14.09 -6.12
C GLY A 83 9.60 12.72 -6.35
N ASP A 84 9.54 11.81 -5.38
CA ASP A 84 10.06 10.46 -5.53
C ASP A 84 9.14 9.62 -6.45
N ALA A 85 9.74 8.64 -7.13
CA ALA A 85 9.01 7.58 -7.78
C ALA A 85 8.31 6.69 -6.75
N ILE A 86 7.17 6.11 -7.12
CA ILE A 86 6.43 5.14 -6.32
C ILE A 86 6.34 3.85 -7.11
N SER A 87 6.82 2.76 -6.53
CA SER A 87 6.77 1.44 -7.15
C SER A 87 6.05 0.41 -6.30
N MET A 88 5.40 -0.52 -6.99
CA MET A 88 4.77 -1.70 -6.41
C MET A 88 5.40 -2.93 -7.09
N PRO A 89 6.62 -3.32 -6.68
CA PRO A 89 7.28 -4.50 -7.22
C PRO A 89 6.48 -5.74 -6.87
N ASP A 90 6.43 -6.70 -7.80
CA ASP A 90 5.79 -7.98 -7.59
C ASP A 90 6.37 -8.65 -6.34
N ASN A 91 5.49 -8.88 -5.36
CA ASN A 91 5.83 -9.58 -4.13
C ASN A 91 4.84 -10.71 -3.85
N SER A 92 4.43 -11.41 -4.92
CA SER A 92 3.63 -12.63 -4.98
C SER A 92 3.50 -13.39 -3.65
N ILE A 93 2.44 -13.05 -2.89
CA ILE A 93 1.57 -14.02 -2.20
C ILE A 93 0.15 -13.46 -2.29
N VAL A 94 -0.48 -13.61 -3.46
CA VAL A 94 -1.94 -13.53 -3.55
C VAL A 94 -2.47 -14.77 -2.84
N ILE A 95 -3.11 -14.59 -1.69
CA ILE A 95 -3.86 -15.68 -1.05
C ILE A 95 -5.24 -15.62 -1.69
N ASP A 96 -5.40 -16.37 -2.78
CA ASP A 96 -6.72 -16.67 -3.30
C ASP A 96 -7.56 -17.34 -2.19
N LEU A 97 -8.80 -16.88 -2.05
CA LEU A 97 -9.85 -17.55 -1.28
C LEU A 97 -10.62 -18.48 -2.20
#